data_AF-A0A1I5B176-F1
#
_entry.id   AF-A0A1I5B176-F1
#
_cell.length_a   1.000
_cell.length_b   1.000
_cell.length_c   1.000
_cell.angle_alpha   90.00
_cell.angle_beta   90.00
_cell.angle_gamma   90.00
#
_symmetry.space_group_name_H-M   'P 1'
#
loop_
_entity.id
_entity.type
_entity.pdbx_description
1 polymer ?
#
loop_
_entity_poly.entity_id
_entity_poly.type
_entity_poly.pdbx_seq_one_letter_code
_entity_poly.pdbx_strand_id
1 'polypeptide(L)'
;MPKPHHPDKHAPKPKSKTLGINALSIGAAAIGLGGALLAVFLRSKANPAEHAAPDLALDKHRPGATDRAPDAFRPDPTAVPTKAERESLRPATGPAPSFAADRGSTLG
;
A
#
# COMPACT_ATOMS: atom_id res chain seq x y z
N MET A 1 5.31 -23.26 -87.04
CA MET A 1 5.25 -21.81 -86.78
C MET A 1 4.61 -21.58 -85.41
N PRO A 2 5.31 -20.93 -84.47
CA PRO A 2 4.96 -20.87 -83.04
C PRO A 2 4.01 -19.71 -82.69
N LYS A 3 3.22 -19.90 -81.62
CA LYS A 3 2.27 -18.93 -81.02
C LYS A 3 3.00 -17.71 -80.42
N PRO A 4 2.41 -16.50 -80.39
CA PRO A 4 2.99 -15.38 -79.66
C PRO A 4 2.75 -15.52 -78.14
N HIS A 5 3.83 -15.43 -77.37
CA HIS A 5 3.79 -15.27 -75.92
C HIS A 5 3.53 -13.80 -75.57
N HIS A 6 2.49 -13.52 -74.77
CA HIS A 6 2.36 -12.25 -74.04
C HIS A 6 3.09 -12.37 -72.70
N PRO A 7 3.87 -11.36 -72.26
CA PRO A 7 4.53 -11.37 -70.96
C PRO A 7 3.54 -10.96 -69.86
N ASP A 8 3.44 -11.81 -68.83
CA ASP A 8 2.74 -11.54 -67.58
C ASP A 8 3.36 -10.32 -66.88
N LYS A 9 2.58 -9.25 -66.75
CA LYS A 9 2.96 -8.08 -65.95
C LYS A 9 2.76 -8.42 -64.47
N HIS A 10 3.81 -8.92 -63.81
CA HIS A 10 3.83 -9.02 -62.35
C HIS A 10 3.83 -7.62 -61.73
N ALA A 11 2.68 -7.20 -61.18
CA ALA A 11 2.59 -6.01 -60.35
C ALA A 11 3.42 -6.21 -59.06
N PRO A 12 4.23 -5.22 -58.62
CA PRO A 12 4.98 -5.35 -57.39
C PRO A 12 4.04 -5.29 -56.18
N LYS A 13 4.08 -6.32 -55.33
CA LYS A 13 3.38 -6.32 -54.03
C LYS A 13 3.94 -5.20 -53.13
N PRO A 14 3.09 -4.38 -52.48
CA PRO A 14 3.57 -3.35 -51.57
C PRO A 14 4.22 -3.99 -50.33
N LYS A 15 5.50 -3.70 -50.11
CA LYS A 15 6.22 -4.10 -48.89
C LYS A 15 5.64 -3.34 -47.70
N SER A 16 5.12 -4.05 -46.71
CA SER A 16 4.62 -3.47 -45.46
C SER A 16 5.78 -2.81 -44.71
N LYS A 17 5.57 -1.55 -44.30
CA LYS A 17 6.57 -0.72 -43.63
C LYS A 17 6.65 -1.12 -42.15
N THR A 18 7.70 -1.87 -41.79
CA THR A 18 8.13 -2.18 -40.41
C THR A 18 8.53 -0.95 -39.57
N LEU A 19 8.40 0.27 -40.12
CA LEU A 19 8.83 1.51 -39.48
C LEU A 19 7.86 2.04 -38.41
N GLY A 20 6.63 1.54 -38.34
CA GLY A 20 5.59 2.07 -37.43
C GLY A 20 5.60 1.47 -36.02
N ILE A 21 6.18 0.29 -35.81
CA ILE A 21 6.07 -0.45 -34.54
C ILE A 21 7.19 -0.06 -33.55
N ASN A 22 8.40 0.19 -34.06
CA ASN A 22 9.54 0.51 -33.20
C ASN A 22 9.47 1.92 -32.58
N ALA A 23 8.92 2.90 -33.31
CA ALA A 23 8.74 4.26 -32.81
C ALA A 23 7.71 4.34 -31.67
N LEU A 24 6.65 3.52 -31.70
CA LEU A 24 5.63 3.47 -30.66
C LEU A 24 6.19 2.91 -29.34
N SER A 25 7.06 1.89 -29.43
CA SER A 25 7.65 1.22 -28.26
C SER A 25 8.62 2.10 -27.47
N ILE A 26 9.44 2.91 -28.16
CA ILE A 26 10.39 3.83 -27.53
C ILE A 26 9.65 4.98 -26.84
N GLY A 27 8.58 5.51 -27.47
CA GLY A 27 7.73 6.53 -26.86
C GLY A 27 7.02 6.02 -25.60
N ALA A 28 6.46 4.80 -25.63
CA ALA A 28 5.79 4.21 -24.48
C ALA A 28 6.76 3.91 -23.31
N ALA A 29 7.96 3.39 -23.60
CA ALA A 29 8.98 3.12 -22.58
C ALA A 29 9.49 4.41 -21.91
N ALA A 30 9.70 5.48 -22.70
CA ALA A 30 10.13 6.77 -22.17
C ALA A 30 9.07 7.43 -21.26
N ILE A 31 7.78 7.37 -21.65
CA ILE A 31 6.67 7.88 -20.82
C ILE A 31 6.53 7.05 -19.53
N GLY A 32 6.64 5.72 -19.62
CA GLY A 32 6.55 4.84 -18.45
C GLY A 32 7.66 5.10 -17.43
N LEU A 33 8.92 5.20 -17.90
CA LEU A 33 10.06 5.48 -17.02
C LEU A 33 10.04 6.91 -16.49
N GLY A 34 9.77 7.90 -17.34
CA GLY A 34 9.67 9.30 -16.94
C GLY A 34 8.54 9.56 -15.94
N GLY A 35 7.38 8.95 -16.15
CA GLY A 35 6.25 9.02 -15.22
C GLY A 35 6.55 8.37 -13.86
N ALA A 36 7.20 7.21 -13.85
CA ALA A 36 7.60 6.54 -12.61
C ALA A 36 8.62 7.37 -11.81
N LEU A 37 9.64 7.93 -12.47
CA LEU A 37 10.65 8.78 -11.83
C LEU A 37 10.04 10.07 -11.27
N LEU A 38 9.13 10.71 -12.02
CA LEU A 38 8.40 11.89 -11.55
C LEU A 38 7.51 11.58 -10.35
N ALA A 39 6.81 10.44 -10.37
CA ALA A 39 5.96 10.02 -9.25
C ALA A 39 6.79 9.77 -7.96
N VAL A 40 7.95 9.12 -8.07
CA VAL A 40 8.88 8.95 -6.94
C VAL A 40 9.38 10.30 -6.43
N PHE A 41 9.77 11.20 -7.33
CA PHE A 41 10.23 12.54 -6.96
C PHE A 41 9.13 13.34 -6.23
N LEU A 42 7.92 13.38 -6.76
CA LEU A 42 6.80 14.08 -6.13
C LEU A 42 6.42 13.48 -4.77
N ARG A 43 6.49 12.16 -4.61
CA ARG A 43 6.24 11.50 -3.33
C ARG A 43 7.35 11.72 -2.30
N SER A 44 8.60 11.89 -2.76
CA SER A 44 9.74 12.15 -1.89
C SER A 44 9.79 13.58 -1.35
N LYS A 45 8.99 14.49 -1.90
CA LYS A 45 8.97 15.89 -1.45
C LYS A 45 8.26 15.98 -0.10
N ALA A 46 9.06 16.19 0.95
CA ALA A 46 8.57 16.38 2.30
C ALA A 46 7.56 17.53 2.35
N ASN A 47 6.42 17.30 3.00
CA ASN A 47 5.40 18.30 3.19
C ASN A 47 5.89 19.31 4.25
N PRO A 48 6.03 20.60 3.93
CA PRO A 48 6.54 21.60 4.87
C PRO A 48 5.61 21.85 6.07
N ALA A 49 4.36 21.37 6.01
CA ALA A 49 3.41 21.41 7.11
C ALA A 49 3.56 20.24 8.10
N GLU A 50 4.40 19.25 7.80
CA GLU A 50 4.64 18.11 8.69
C GLU A 50 5.79 18.42 9.66
N HIS A 51 5.54 18.19 10.95
CA HIS A 51 6.58 18.30 11.96
C HIS A 51 7.55 17.12 11.84
N ALA A 52 8.84 17.38 12.04
CA ALA A 52 9.81 16.29 12.17
C ALA A 52 9.35 15.35 13.30
N ALA A 53 9.25 14.05 12.99
CA ALA A 53 9.02 12.99 13.95
C ALA A 53 10.36 12.27 14.21
N PRO A 54 11.28 12.90 14.95
CA PRO A 54 12.63 12.38 15.11
C PRO A 54 12.64 11.02 15.80
N ASP A 55 11.66 10.72 16.66
CA ASP A 55 11.47 9.42 17.33
C ASP A 55 11.07 8.28 16.37
N LEU A 56 10.42 8.60 15.25
CA LEU A 56 10.00 7.64 14.24
C LEU A 56 10.97 7.54 13.05
N ALA A 57 12.09 8.26 13.08
CA ALA A 57 13.10 8.25 12.02
C ALA A 57 13.63 6.82 11.77
N LEU A 58 13.93 6.50 10.50
CA LEU A 58 14.23 5.13 10.08
C LEU A 58 15.49 4.56 10.77
N ASP A 59 16.46 5.43 11.03
CA ASP A 59 17.76 5.19 11.64
C ASP A 59 17.72 5.04 13.17
N LYS A 60 16.61 5.38 13.82
CA LYS A 60 16.49 5.22 15.27
C LYS A 60 16.19 3.79 15.70
N HIS A 61 16.85 3.39 16.79
CA HIS A 61 16.55 2.16 17.49
C HIS A 61 15.09 2.16 17.96
N ARG A 62 14.30 1.20 17.48
CA ARG A 62 12.93 0.98 17.91
C ARG A 62 12.90 -0.13 18.96
N PRO A 63 12.12 0.00 20.04
CA PRO A 63 11.93 -1.09 20.98
C PRO A 63 11.42 -2.34 20.25
N GLY A 64 12.11 -3.46 20.42
CA GLY A 64 11.68 -4.76 19.92
C GLY A 64 10.50 -5.33 20.72
N ALA A 65 9.86 -6.39 20.20
CA ALA A 65 8.74 -7.05 20.88
C ALA A 65 9.10 -7.60 22.28
N THR A 66 10.39 -7.83 22.53
CA THR A 66 10.92 -8.32 23.80
C THR A 66 11.48 -7.20 24.69
N ASP A 67 11.53 -5.97 24.20
CA ASP A 67 12.05 -4.85 24.98
C ASP A 67 11.01 -4.42 26.01
N ARG A 68 11.36 -4.56 27.29
CA ARG A 68 10.55 -4.00 28.37
C ARG A 68 10.65 -2.47 28.37
N ALA A 69 9.60 -1.83 28.87
CA ALA A 69 9.62 -0.41 29.20
C ALA A 69 10.83 -0.06 30.10
N PRO A 70 11.34 1.18 30.08
CA PRO A 70 12.37 1.62 31.02
C PRO A 70 11.94 1.40 32.47
N ASP A 71 12.90 1.12 33.37
CA ASP A 71 12.61 0.71 34.75
C ASP A 71 11.69 1.70 35.51
N ALA A 72 11.85 3.00 35.27
CA ALA A 72 11.03 4.05 35.88
C ALA A 72 9.53 4.00 35.48
N PHE A 73 9.20 3.35 34.37
CA PHE A 73 7.83 3.20 33.87
C PHE A 73 7.32 1.76 33.99
N ARG A 74 8.10 0.86 34.60
CA ARG A 74 7.63 -0.50 34.87
C ARG A 74 6.67 -0.45 36.06
N PRO A 75 5.50 -1.10 35.98
CA PRO A 75 4.71 -1.38 37.17
C PRO A 75 5.57 -2.15 38.18
N ASP A 76 5.46 -1.80 39.45
CA ASP A 76 6.11 -2.55 40.52
C ASP A 76 5.57 -3.98 40.55
N PRO A 77 6.41 -5.01 40.31
CA PRO A 77 5.95 -6.40 40.29
C PRO A 77 5.55 -6.91 41.68
N THR A 78 5.91 -6.20 42.74
CA THR A 78 5.62 -6.56 44.14
C THR A 78 4.42 -5.79 44.71
N ALA A 79 3.88 -4.83 43.97
CA ALA A 79 2.69 -4.11 44.40
C ALA A 79 1.47 -5.03 44.38
N VAL A 80 1.02 -5.45 45.57
CA VAL A 80 -0.22 -6.21 45.75
C VAL A 80 -1.34 -5.25 46.13
N PRO A 81 -2.41 -5.13 45.31
CA PRO A 81 -3.54 -4.26 45.66
C PRO A 81 -4.21 -4.69 46.96
N THR A 82 -4.58 -3.72 47.79
CA THR A 82 -5.31 -3.94 49.04
C THR A 82 -6.70 -4.52 48.78
N LYS A 83 -7.35 -5.04 49.83
CA LYS A 83 -8.72 -5.59 49.71
C LYS A 83 -9.72 -4.52 49.21
N ALA A 84 -9.62 -3.29 49.70
CA ALA A 84 -10.51 -2.20 49.31
C ALA A 84 -10.32 -1.81 47.83
N GLU A 85 -9.06 -1.69 47.38
CA GLU A 85 -8.75 -1.39 45.97
C GLU A 85 -9.27 -2.50 45.04
N ARG A 86 -9.09 -3.77 45.43
CA ARG A 86 -9.64 -4.90 44.66
C ARG A 86 -11.17 -4.84 44.54
N GLU A 87 -11.88 -4.52 45.61
CA GLU A 87 -13.35 -4.40 45.55
C GLU A 87 -13.80 -3.20 44.71
N SER A 88 -13.06 -2.09 44.72
CA SER A 88 -13.35 -0.94 43.84
C SER A 88 -13.11 -1.22 42.37
N LEU A 89 -12.15 -2.10 42.06
CA LEU A 89 -11.82 -2.53 40.70
C LEU A 89 -12.66 -3.72 40.24
N ARG A 90 -13.59 -4.20 41.08
CA ARG A 90 -14.48 -5.29 40.71
C ARG A 90 -15.25 -4.86 39.47
N PRO A 91 -15.19 -5.64 38.37
CA PRO A 91 -15.95 -5.31 37.18
C PRO A 91 -17.42 -5.10 37.56
N ALA A 92 -18.04 -4.05 37.00
CA ALA A 92 -19.45 -3.79 37.17
C ALA A 92 -20.28 -4.82 36.38
N THR A 93 -20.20 -6.10 36.78
CA THR A 93 -21.01 -7.16 36.22
C THR A 93 -22.43 -6.98 36.74
N GLY A 94 -23.21 -6.16 36.04
CA GLY A 94 -24.65 -6.38 35.95
C GLY A 94 -24.94 -7.73 35.28
N PRO A 95 -26.23 -8.11 35.12
CA PRO A 95 -26.59 -9.30 34.35
C PRO A 95 -25.83 -9.32 33.03
N ALA A 96 -25.32 -10.50 32.65
CA ALA A 96 -24.59 -10.65 31.40
C ALA A 96 -25.41 -10.02 30.25
N PRO A 97 -24.81 -9.22 29.37
CA PRO A 97 -25.52 -8.76 28.18
C PRO A 97 -25.99 -10.00 27.43
N SER A 98 -27.29 -10.23 27.41
CA SER A 98 -27.86 -11.30 26.60
C SER A 98 -27.74 -10.87 25.14
N PHE A 99 -27.52 -11.82 24.24
CA PHE A 99 -27.59 -11.57 22.79
C PHE A 99 -28.99 -11.10 22.33
N ALA A 100 -29.97 -11.06 23.23
CA ALA A 100 -31.34 -10.61 23.01
C ALA A 100 -31.53 -9.10 23.28
N ALA A 101 -30.50 -8.28 23.06
CA ALA A 101 -30.75 -6.89 22.74
C ALA A 101 -31.39 -6.89 21.34
N ASP A 102 -32.72 -6.76 21.30
CA ASP A 102 -33.50 -6.47 20.10
C ASP A 102 -32.98 -5.16 19.50
N ARG A 103 -31.89 -5.26 18.72
CA ARG A 103 -31.40 -4.18 17.87
C ARG A 103 -32.35 -4.09 16.70
N GLY A 104 -33.52 -3.51 16.96
CA GLY A 104 -34.48 -3.05 15.97
C GLY A 104 -34.64 -4.00 14.79
N SER A 105 -35.61 -4.91 14.88
CA SER A 105 -36.25 -5.49 13.70
C SER A 105 -36.84 -4.37 12.82
N THR A 106 -36.00 -3.76 12.00
CA THR A 106 -36.40 -2.92 10.88
C THR A 106 -36.57 -3.81 9.65
N LEU A 107 -37.83 -3.99 9.27
CA LEU A 107 -38.34 -4.29 7.92
C LEU A 107 -38.06 -5.67 7.30
N GLY A 108 -39.16 -6.37 7.01
CA GLY A 108 -39.31 -7.51 6.12
C GLY A 108 -40.77 -7.93 6.07
#